data_AF-A0A2N7YN33-F1
#
_entry.id   AF-A0A2N7YN33-F1
#
_cell.length_a   1.000
_cell.length_b   1.000
_cell.length_c   1.000
_cell.angle_alpha   90.00
_cell.angle_beta   90.00
_cell.angle_gamma   90.00
#
_symmetry.space_group_name_H-M   'P 1'
#
loop_
_entity.id
_entity.type
_entity.pdbx_description
1 polymer ?
#
loop_
_entity_poly.entity_id
_entity_poly.type
_entity_poly.pdbx_seq_one_letter_code
_entity_poly.pdbx_strand_id
1 'polypeptide(L)'
;MATLNGKVLFYDPKYQTGTIGDEAGSMKRYVFHDSDVVSGETLEKDQLVFFTEEVSLSGGTPGYRATLVQGRPYRVGMTILSGTVLSYSSECSGGVIADKNTKNLNHYTFSDSDVVSGGPLHVGQSVTFIGEMIRVNEAQFQYGAKIIQGE
;
A
#
# COMPACT_ATOMS: atom_id res chain seq x y z
N MET A 1 -23.87 5.52 -4.97
CA MET A 1 -22.81 5.10 -4.02
C MET A 1 -21.48 5.46 -4.64
N ALA A 2 -20.66 6.24 -3.94
CA ALA A 2 -19.35 6.66 -4.42
C ALA A 2 -18.26 5.95 -3.60
N THR A 3 -17.26 5.40 -4.27
CA THR A 3 -16.05 4.90 -3.61
C THR A 3 -15.13 6.08 -3.36
N LEU A 4 -14.75 6.28 -2.10
CA LEU A 4 -13.90 7.36 -1.63
C LEU A 4 -12.59 6.81 -1.06
N ASN A 5 -11.59 7.69 -1.06
CA ASN A 5 -10.33 7.48 -0.37
C ASN A 5 -10.37 8.24 0.95
N GLY A 6 -9.85 7.63 2.01
CA GLY A 6 -9.79 8.27 3.32
C GLY A 6 -8.67 7.75 4.18
N LYS A 7 -8.63 8.30 5.39
CA LYS A 7 -7.75 7.87 6.46
C LYS A 7 -8.56 7.59 7.71
N VAL A 8 -8.32 6.45 8.35
CA VAL A 8 -8.90 6.13 9.66
C VAL A 8 -8.35 7.12 10.69
N LEU A 9 -9.23 7.93 11.28
CA LEU A 9 -8.85 8.93 12.27
C LEU A 9 -8.86 8.34 13.68
N PHE A 10 -9.78 7.40 13.91
CA PHE A 10 -10.01 6.75 15.18
C PHE A 10 -10.67 5.40 14.94
N TYR A 11 -10.27 4.40 15.72
CA TYR A 11 -10.92 3.10 15.78
C TYR A 11 -10.87 2.62 17.23
N ASP A 12 -12.02 2.26 17.79
CA ASP A 12 -12.13 1.66 19.12
C ASP A 12 -12.59 0.22 19.01
N PRO A 13 -11.67 -0.76 19.16
CA PRO A 13 -12.01 -2.18 19.12
C PRO A 13 -13.04 -2.58 20.20
N LYS A 14 -13.14 -1.82 21.30
CA LYS A 14 -14.10 -2.11 22.38
C LYS A 14 -15.54 -1.80 21.97
N TYR A 15 -15.73 -0.75 21.17
CA TYR A 15 -17.05 -0.34 20.69
C TYR A 15 -17.32 -0.75 19.24
N GLN A 16 -16.40 -1.48 18.61
CA GLN A 16 -16.50 -1.99 17.23
C GLN A 16 -16.90 -0.88 16.25
N THR A 17 -16.29 0.30 16.44
CA THR A 17 -16.63 1.49 15.67
C THR A 17 -15.44 2.39 15.50
N GLY A 18 -15.41 3.09 14.37
CA GLY A 18 -14.37 4.05 14.06
C GLY A 18 -14.88 5.18 13.19
N THR A 19 -13.97 6.08 12.85
CA THR A 19 -14.23 7.21 11.97
C THR A 19 -13.16 7.36 10.92
N ILE A 20 -13.58 7.69 9.71
CA ILE A 20 -12.72 7.98 8.56
C ILE A 20 -12.91 9.45 8.19
N GLY A 21 -11.82 10.15 7.89
CA GLY A 21 -11.83 11.43 7.19
C GLY A 21 -11.51 11.18 5.71
N ASP A 22 -12.22 11.84 4.80
CA ASP A 22 -11.87 11.73 3.37
C ASP A 22 -10.61 12.54 3.01
N GLU A 23 -9.92 12.08 1.96
CA GLU A 23 -8.73 12.76 1.44
C GLU A 23 -9.08 14.02 0.62
N ALA A 24 -10.35 14.23 0.27
CA ALA A 24 -10.81 15.42 -0.43
C ALA A 24 -10.76 16.68 0.46
N GLY A 25 -10.38 16.53 1.74
CA GLY A 25 -10.32 17.62 2.71
C GLY A 25 -11.71 18.12 3.09
N SER A 26 -12.75 17.34 2.76
CA SER A 26 -14.09 17.65 3.19
C SER A 26 -14.14 17.37 4.69
N MET A 27 -14.64 18.31 5.49
CA MET A 27 -14.72 18.16 6.94
C MET A 27 -15.68 17.04 7.39
N LYS A 28 -16.20 16.23 6.46
CA LYS A 28 -17.04 15.07 6.73
C LYS A 28 -16.26 14.02 7.50
N ARG A 29 -16.96 13.38 8.44
CA ARG A 29 -16.49 12.22 9.18
C ARG A 29 -17.45 11.07 8.94
N TYR A 30 -16.93 9.99 8.40
CA TYR A 30 -17.71 8.80 8.08
C TYR A 30 -17.56 7.83 9.23
N VAL A 31 -18.67 7.48 9.87
CA VAL A 31 -18.69 6.45 10.91
C VAL A 31 -18.70 5.07 10.24
N PHE A 32 -17.95 4.12 10.77
CA PHE A 32 -18.02 2.71 10.36
C PHE A 32 -18.10 1.81 11.58
N HIS A 33 -18.61 0.60 11.37
CA HIS A 33 -18.60 -0.49 12.35
C HIS A 33 -17.73 -1.65 11.84
N ASP A 34 -17.39 -2.60 12.71
CA ASP A 34 -16.60 -3.79 12.30
C ASP A 34 -17.28 -4.59 11.18
N SER A 35 -18.62 -4.61 11.16
CA SER A 35 -19.41 -5.23 10.09
C SER A 35 -19.30 -4.52 8.74
N ASP A 36 -18.82 -3.28 8.72
CA ASP A 36 -18.57 -2.49 7.51
C ASP A 36 -17.18 -2.75 6.93
N VAL A 37 -16.28 -3.35 7.71
CA VAL A 37 -14.92 -3.68 7.28
C VAL A 37 -14.94 -4.99 6.50
N VAL A 38 -14.20 -5.04 5.38
CA VAL A 38 -14.07 -6.25 4.58
C VAL A 38 -13.50 -7.38 5.45
N SER A 39 -14.12 -8.57 5.37
CA SER A 39 -13.81 -9.70 6.25
C SER A 39 -12.32 -10.06 6.24
N GLY A 40 -11.74 -10.19 7.43
CA GLY A 40 -10.33 -10.53 7.63
C GLY A 40 -9.39 -9.33 7.71
N GLU A 41 -9.88 -8.10 7.52
CA GLU A 41 -9.07 -6.91 7.74
C GLU A 41 -9.23 -6.35 9.15
N THR A 42 -8.10 -5.97 9.74
CA THR A 42 -8.04 -5.17 10.96
C THR A 42 -7.62 -3.77 10.57
N LEU A 43 -8.45 -2.77 10.90
CA LEU A 43 -8.16 -1.38 10.62
C LEU A 43 -7.43 -0.71 11.79
N GLU A 44 -6.55 0.22 11.46
CA GLU A 44 -5.75 0.94 12.44
C GLU A 44 -5.87 2.44 12.29
N LYS A 45 -5.58 3.15 13.37
CA LYS A 45 -5.46 4.60 13.32
C LYS A 45 -4.38 5.00 12.30
N ASP A 46 -4.68 6.04 11.53
CA ASP A 46 -3.87 6.61 10.46
C ASP A 46 -3.70 5.70 9.21
N GLN A 47 -4.34 4.54 9.16
CA GLN A 47 -4.37 3.71 7.97
C GLN A 47 -5.16 4.37 6.84
N LEU A 48 -4.59 4.35 5.64
CA LEU A 48 -5.27 4.76 4.42
C LEU A 48 -6.24 3.66 3.98
N VAL A 49 -7.44 4.05 3.57
CA VAL A 49 -8.52 3.13 3.24
C VAL A 49 -9.30 3.58 2.01
N PHE A 50 -9.90 2.59 1.33
CA PHE A 50 -11.02 2.77 0.42
C PHE A 50 -12.31 2.47 1.16
N PHE A 51 -13.38 3.19 0.85
CA PHE A 51 -14.70 2.89 1.41
C PHE A 51 -15.82 3.39 0.49
N THR A 52 -17.03 2.89 0.69
CA THR A 52 -18.24 3.38 0.02
C THR A 52 -18.99 4.34 0.94
N GLU A 53 -19.28 5.55 0.44
CA GLU A 53 -20.10 6.53 1.15
C GLU A 53 -21.58 6.12 1.14
N GLU A 54 -22.17 6.11 2.32
CA GLU A 54 -23.61 6.04 2.56
C GLU A 54 -24.05 7.29 3.34
N VAL A 55 -25.04 8.02 2.82
CA VAL A 55 -25.57 9.25 3.43
C VAL A 55 -26.99 9.00 3.90
N SER A 56 -27.25 9.28 5.17
CA SER A 56 -28.59 9.27 5.74
C SER A 56 -28.99 10.69 6.14
N LEU A 57 -30.28 11.03 6.03
CA LEU A 57 -30.81 12.32 6.47
C LEU A 57 -31.75 12.06 7.65
N SER A 58 -31.39 12.58 8.82
CA SER A 58 -32.24 12.52 10.01
C SER A 58 -32.39 13.92 10.60
N GLY A 59 -33.64 14.38 10.72
CA GLY A 59 -33.93 15.71 11.28
C GLY A 59 -33.30 16.89 10.53
N GLY A 60 -32.96 16.73 9.25
CA GLY A 60 -32.31 17.78 8.43
C GLY A 60 -30.78 17.80 8.48
N THR A 61 -30.16 16.96 9.33
CA THR A 61 -28.71 16.82 9.41
C THR A 61 -28.25 15.58 8.66
N PRO A 62 -27.27 15.68 7.74
CA PRO A 62 -26.71 14.52 7.07
C PRO A 62 -25.80 13.72 8.02
N GLY A 63 -26.09 12.44 8.17
CA GLY A 63 -25.22 11.45 8.78
C GLY A 63 -24.43 10.72 7.69
N TYR A 64 -23.11 10.62 7.86
CA TYR A 64 -22.21 9.99 6.90
C TYR A 64 -21.69 8.67 7.48
N ARG A 65 -21.88 7.60 6.72
CA ARG A 65 -21.44 6.25 7.09
C ARG A 65 -20.51 5.71 5.99
N ALA A 66 -19.48 4.99 6.41
CA ALA A 66 -18.57 4.27 5.53
C ALA A 66 -18.91 2.77 5.59
N THR A 67 -19.04 2.16 4.41
CA THR A 67 -19.32 0.73 4.22
C THR A 67 -18.27 0.12 3.29
N LEU A 68 -18.09 -1.20 3.33
CA LEU A 68 -17.08 -1.90 2.53
C LEU A 68 -15.68 -1.28 2.69
N VAL A 69 -15.31 -1.02 3.94
CA VAL A 69 -14.05 -0.37 4.28
C VAL A 69 -12.91 -1.36 4.09
N GLN A 70 -11.90 -0.94 3.33
CA GLN A 70 -10.74 -1.75 2.99
C GLN A 70 -9.46 -0.95 3.11
N GLY A 71 -8.41 -1.55 3.68
CA GLY A 71 -7.06 -1.04 3.72
C GLY A 71 -6.50 -0.76 2.32
N ARG A 72 -5.88 0.40 2.16
CA ARG A 72 -5.19 0.81 0.94
C ARG A 72 -3.68 0.66 1.13
N PRO A 73 -2.99 -0.13 0.29
CA PRO A 73 -1.54 -0.14 0.27
C PRO A 73 -0.98 1.25 -0.01
N TYR A 74 0.07 1.64 0.72
CA TYR A 74 0.71 2.96 0.51
C TYR A 74 2.23 2.89 0.59
N ARG A 75 2.88 3.76 -0.18
CA ARG A 75 4.33 3.89 -0.21
C ARG A 75 4.80 4.60 1.05
N VAL A 76 5.67 3.95 1.82
CA VAL A 76 6.21 4.48 3.07
C VAL A 76 7.57 5.13 2.86
N GLY A 77 8.31 4.70 1.83
CA GLY A 77 9.60 5.26 1.52
C GLY A 77 10.12 4.82 0.15
N MET A 78 11.04 5.62 -0.38
CA MET A 78 11.81 5.33 -1.57
C MET A 78 13.27 5.61 -1.26
N THR A 79 14.16 4.68 -1.60
CA THR A 79 15.59 4.88 -1.39
C THR A 79 16.38 4.29 -2.55
N ILE A 80 17.51 4.90 -2.89
CA ILE A 80 18.41 4.38 -3.92
C ILE A 80 19.31 3.33 -3.27
N LEU A 81 19.31 2.13 -3.85
CA LEU A 81 20.02 0.96 -3.37
C LEU A 81 20.88 0.36 -4.48
N SER A 82 21.84 -0.46 -4.06
CA SER A 82 22.59 -1.33 -4.95
C SER A 82 22.39 -2.78 -4.52
N GLY A 83 22.18 -3.66 -5.49
CA GLY A 83 21.79 -5.04 -5.23
C GLY A 83 22.35 -6.03 -6.24
N THR A 84 21.98 -7.28 -6.06
CA THR A 84 22.27 -8.38 -6.99
C THR A 84 20.96 -9.03 -7.42
N VAL A 85 20.79 -9.26 -8.72
CA VAL A 85 19.64 -10.01 -9.26
C VAL A 85 19.76 -11.47 -8.81
N LEU A 86 18.81 -11.94 -8.00
CA LEU A 86 18.75 -13.31 -7.50
C LEU A 86 17.99 -14.25 -8.45
N SER A 87 16.92 -13.74 -9.05
CA SER A 87 16.12 -14.48 -10.02
C SER A 87 15.64 -13.53 -11.11
N TYR A 88 15.54 -14.08 -12.32
CA TYR A 88 14.96 -13.41 -13.47
C TYR A 88 14.28 -14.48 -14.32
N SER A 89 13.02 -14.22 -14.70
CA SER A 89 12.26 -15.06 -15.61
C SER A 89 11.60 -14.19 -16.66
N SER A 90 11.97 -14.40 -17.91
CA SER A 90 11.30 -13.77 -19.05
C SER A 90 9.85 -14.24 -19.20
N GLU A 91 9.52 -15.45 -18.73
CA GLU A 91 8.15 -15.99 -18.74
C GLU A 91 7.24 -15.29 -17.72
N CYS A 92 7.80 -14.90 -16.57
CA CYS A 92 7.09 -14.13 -15.54
C CYS A 92 7.28 -12.62 -15.70
N SER A 93 7.97 -12.18 -16.75
CA SER A 93 8.32 -10.79 -17.06
C SER A 93 8.86 -10.01 -15.85
N GLY A 94 9.79 -10.61 -15.10
CA GLY A 94 10.30 -9.99 -13.87
C GLY A 94 11.25 -10.86 -13.05
N GLY A 95 11.61 -10.36 -11.87
CA GLY A 95 12.61 -10.99 -11.02
C GLY A 95 12.70 -10.44 -9.59
N VAL A 96 13.74 -10.86 -8.89
CA VAL A 96 14.02 -10.47 -7.50
C VAL A 96 15.45 -9.95 -7.38
N ILE A 97 15.62 -8.85 -6.65
CA ILE A 97 16.92 -8.28 -6.28
C ILE A 97 17.11 -8.41 -4.77
N ALA A 98 18.29 -8.84 -4.34
CA ALA A 98 18.73 -8.70 -2.96
C ALA A 98 19.58 -7.44 -2.79
N ASP A 99 19.24 -6.63 -1.79
CA ASP A 99 20.05 -5.48 -1.37
C ASP A 99 21.40 -5.94 -0.80
N LYS A 100 22.49 -5.28 -1.22
CA LYS A 100 23.87 -5.57 -0.76
C LYS A 100 24.20 -4.93 0.60
N ASN A 101 23.49 -3.89 1.04
CA ASN A 101 23.96 -2.99 2.11
C ASN A 101 23.16 -3.04 3.42
N THR A 102 22.09 -3.82 3.51
CA THR A 102 21.26 -3.86 4.72
C THR A 102 21.64 -5.00 5.65
N LYS A 103 21.68 -4.73 6.96
CA LYS A 103 21.77 -5.76 8.02
C LYS A 103 20.61 -6.78 7.95
N ASN A 104 19.54 -6.45 7.24
CA ASN A 104 18.44 -7.33 6.86
C ASN A 104 18.43 -7.44 5.33
N LEU A 105 18.71 -8.61 4.77
CA LEU A 105 18.59 -8.85 3.33
C LEU A 105 17.12 -8.73 2.91
N ASN A 106 16.73 -7.55 2.43
CA ASN A 106 15.41 -7.35 1.84
C ASN A 106 15.44 -7.81 0.39
N HIS A 107 14.37 -8.48 -0.02
CA HIS A 107 14.15 -8.90 -1.40
C HIS A 107 13.17 -7.96 -2.06
N TYR A 108 13.58 -7.36 -3.17
CA TYR A 108 12.77 -6.44 -3.94
C TYR A 108 12.34 -7.10 -5.25
N THR A 109 11.04 -7.11 -5.53
CA THR A 109 10.51 -7.63 -6.79
C THR A 109 10.49 -6.54 -7.85
N PHE A 110 10.76 -6.91 -9.10
CA PHE A 110 10.65 -6.01 -10.25
C PHE A 110 9.99 -6.72 -11.43
N SER A 111 9.37 -5.95 -12.31
CA SER A 111 8.92 -6.38 -13.63
C SER A 111 9.84 -5.86 -14.74
N ASP A 112 9.77 -6.42 -15.94
CA ASP A 112 10.53 -5.90 -17.10
C ASP A 112 10.21 -4.43 -17.39
N SER A 113 8.99 -3.98 -17.03
CA SER A 113 8.57 -2.58 -17.17
C SER A 113 9.26 -1.61 -16.20
N ASP A 114 9.88 -2.14 -15.14
CA ASP A 114 10.61 -1.37 -14.15
C ASP A 114 12.08 -1.14 -14.54
N VAL A 115 12.56 -1.77 -15.63
CA VAL A 115 13.92 -1.63 -16.13
C VAL A 115 14.04 -0.40 -17.03
N VAL A 116 14.62 0.66 -16.49
CA VAL A 116 14.73 1.96 -17.18
C VAL A 116 15.89 1.98 -18.18
N SER A 117 17.01 1.33 -17.85
CA SER A 117 18.18 1.24 -18.73
C SER A 117 19.06 0.02 -18.40
N GLY A 118 19.74 -0.54 -19.41
CA GLY A 118 20.71 -1.63 -19.22
C GLY A 118 20.45 -2.93 -19.99
N GLY A 119 19.38 -3.03 -20.78
CA GLY A 119 19.05 -4.26 -21.51
C GLY A 119 18.49 -5.36 -20.60
N PRO A 120 18.35 -6.60 -21.11
CA PRO A 120 17.84 -7.72 -20.32
C PRO A 120 18.79 -8.02 -19.15
N LEU A 121 18.21 -8.21 -17.97
CA LEU A 121 18.97 -8.49 -16.75
C LEU A 121 19.33 -9.98 -16.64
N HIS A 122 20.43 -10.27 -15.94
CA HIS A 122 20.89 -11.63 -15.70
C HIS A 122 21.04 -11.94 -14.22
N VAL A 123 20.81 -13.20 -13.85
CA VAL A 123 21.05 -13.67 -12.47
C VAL A 123 22.52 -13.46 -12.11
N GLY A 124 22.78 -12.87 -10.95
CA GLY A 124 24.11 -12.49 -10.48
C GLY A 124 24.56 -11.09 -10.91
N GLN A 125 23.81 -10.40 -11.77
CA GLN A 125 24.15 -9.05 -12.20
C GLN A 125 24.01 -8.04 -11.04
N SER A 126 24.96 -7.10 -10.98
CA SER A 126 24.89 -5.98 -10.05
C SER A 126 24.04 -4.86 -10.64
N VAL A 127 23.12 -4.34 -9.83
CA VAL A 127 22.17 -3.31 -10.28
C VAL A 127 22.06 -2.18 -9.29
N THR A 128 21.84 -0.97 -9.79
CA THR A 128 21.39 0.18 -9.00
C THR A 128 19.90 0.39 -9.24
N PHE A 129 19.13 0.48 -8.16
CA PHE A 129 17.67 0.52 -8.21
C PHE A 129 17.07 1.42 -7.14
N ILE A 130 15.85 1.88 -7.36
CA ILE A 130 15.04 2.55 -6.35
C ILE A 130 14.22 1.48 -5.64
N GLY A 131 14.53 1.22 -4.38
CA GLY A 131 13.73 0.36 -3.51
C GLY A 131 12.51 1.13 -2.99
N GLU A 132 11.32 0.64 -3.31
CA GLU A 132 10.05 1.14 -2.82
C GLU A 132 9.57 0.23 -1.68
N MET A 133 9.29 0.80 -0.52
CA MET A 133 8.67 0.09 0.60
C MET A 133 7.17 0.40 0.62
N ILE A 134 6.36 -0.62 0.35
CA ILE A 134 4.90 -0.52 0.29
C ILE A 134 4.34 -1.22 1.53
N ARG A 135 3.63 -0.48 2.38
CA ARG A 135 2.89 -1.09 3.48
C ARG A 135 1.58 -1.62 2.94
N VAL A 136 1.39 -2.93 3.04
CA VAL A 136 0.14 -3.60 2.63
C VAL A 136 -0.81 -3.66 3.83
N ASN A 137 -0.27 -3.94 5.01
CA ASN A 137 -0.93 -3.84 6.32
C ASN A 137 0.13 -3.63 7.42
N GLU A 138 -0.27 -3.65 8.69
CA GLU A 138 0.64 -3.32 9.81
C GLU A 138 1.89 -4.19 9.85
N ALA A 139 1.71 -5.50 9.67
CA ALA A 139 2.73 -6.52 9.81
C ALA A 139 3.46 -6.84 8.49
N GLN A 140 2.92 -6.39 7.35
CA GLN A 140 3.40 -6.79 6.04
C GLN A 140 3.82 -5.60 5.19
N PHE A 141 5.09 -5.62 4.83
CA PHE A 141 5.68 -4.77 3.81
C PHE A 141 5.94 -5.60 2.55
N GLN A 142 5.60 -5.01 1.41
CA GLN A 142 6.07 -5.44 0.11
C GLN A 142 7.15 -4.49 -0.36
N TYR A 143 8.12 -5.03 -1.09
CA TYR A 143 9.29 -4.32 -1.54
C TYR A 143 9.35 -4.39 -3.06
N GLY A 144 9.19 -3.25 -3.72
CA GLY A 144 9.27 -3.13 -5.17
C GLY A 144 10.59 -2.47 -5.59
N ALA A 145 11.11 -2.80 -6.77
CA ALA A 145 12.31 -2.18 -7.32
C ALA A 145 12.03 -1.53 -8.68
N LYS A 146 12.50 -0.29 -8.85
CA LYS A 146 12.68 0.35 -10.17
C LYS A 146 14.14 0.40 -10.53
N ILE A 147 14.52 -0.30 -11.59
CA ILE A 147 15.92 -0.54 -11.92
C ILE A 147 16.42 0.60 -12.79
N ILE A 148 17.39 1.34 -12.27
CA ILE A 148 17.96 2.51 -12.93
C ILE A 148 18.99 2.05 -13.96
N GLN A 149 19.88 1.13 -13.56
CA GLN A 149 20.99 0.67 -14.38
C GLN A 149 21.46 -0.73 -13.96
N GLY A 150 21.62 -1.62 -14.93
CA GLY A 150 22.43 -2.85 -14.78
C GLY A 150 23.88 -2.57 -15.17
N GLU A 151 24.81 -2.95 -14.29
CA GLU A 151 26.26 -2.91 -14.57
C GLU A 151 26.74 -4.18 -15.27
#